data_AF-A0A436VAI5-F1
#
_entry.id   AF-A0A436VAI5-F1
#
_cell.length_a   1.000
_cell.length_b   1.000
_cell.length_c   1.000
_cell.angle_alpha   90.00
_cell.angle_beta   90.00
_cell.angle_gamma   90.00
#
_symmetry.space_group_name_H-M   'P 1'
#
loop_
_entity.id
_entity.type
_entity.pdbx_description
1 polymer ?
#
loop_
_entity_poly.entity_id
_entity_poly.type
_entity_poly.pdbx_seq_one_letter_code
_entity_poly.pdbx_strand_id
1 'polypeptide(L)' 'MADDSNDARKEIDLLELTAHIVSAYVEKNRLPASGLSDLIASVSASISSLGQPPAPVAAPLVPAVNP' A
#
# COMPACT_ATOMS: atom_id res chain seq x y z
N MET A 1 -13.87 36.86 -6.40
CA MET A 1 -13.76 35.93 -5.27
C MET A 1 -14.09 34.54 -5.81
N ALA A 2 -13.10 33.83 -6.35
CA ALA A 2 -13.27 32.51 -6.92
C ALA A 2 -12.23 31.60 -6.26
N ASP A 3 -12.72 30.87 -5.27
CA ASP A 3 -12.43 29.47 -4.97
C ASP A 3 -10.97 28.98 -5.07
N ASP A 4 -10.33 28.97 -3.91
CA ASP A 4 -9.02 28.42 -3.53
C ASP A 4 -8.99 26.86 -3.59
N SER A 5 -9.49 26.26 -4.67
CA SER A 5 -9.75 24.82 -4.74
C SER A 5 -8.51 23.90 -4.86
N ASN A 6 -7.28 24.43 -4.82
CA ASN A 6 -6.09 23.69 -5.27
C ASN A 6 -4.98 23.46 -4.23
N ASP A 7 -5.09 23.98 -3.01
CA ASP A 7 -4.17 23.63 -1.89
C ASP A 7 -4.58 22.31 -1.20
N ALA A 8 -5.86 21.91 -1.34
CA ALA A 8 -6.51 20.92 -0.49
C ALA A 8 -6.19 19.43 -0.79
N ARG A 9 -5.46 19.13 -1.87
CA ARG A 9 -4.77 17.84 -2.02
C ARG A 9 -3.42 17.95 -1.34
N LYS A 10 -3.41 18.18 -0.03
CA LYS A 10 -2.19 18.08 0.77
C LYS A 10 -1.49 16.80 0.32
N GLU A 11 -0.30 16.92 -0.27
CA GLU A 11 0.47 15.78 -0.77
C GLU A 11 0.39 14.69 0.30
N ILE A 12 -0.28 13.57 -0.03
CA ILE A 12 -0.49 12.52 0.96
C ILE A 12 0.88 11.91 1.18
N ASP A 13 1.51 12.27 2.29
CA ASP A 13 2.74 11.64 2.71
C ASP A 13 2.40 10.20 3.15
N LEU A 14 2.68 9.27 2.24
CA LEU A 14 2.43 7.85 2.44
C LEU A 14 3.18 7.31 3.66
N LEU A 15 4.32 7.92 4.02
CA LEU A 15 5.09 7.54 5.19
C LEU A 15 4.37 7.98 6.48
N GLU A 16 3.93 9.24 6.56
CA GLU A 16 3.15 9.76 7.69
C GLU A 16 1.88 8.93 7.89
N LEU A 17 1.14 8.69 6.80
CA LEU A 17 -0.11 7.92 6.85
C LEU A 17 0.12 6.48 7.33
N THR A 18 1.15 5.81 6.82
CA THR A 18 1.50 4.45 7.25
C THR A 18 1.89 4.43 8.73
N ALA A 19 2.71 5.38 9.18
CA ALA A 19 3.13 5.49 10.58
C ALA A 19 1.94 5.71 11.52
N HIS A 20 0.99 6.56 11.14
CA HIS A 20 -0.23 6.82 11.90
C HIS A 20 -1.10 5.56 12.03
N ILE A 21 -1.30 4.84 10.93
CA ILE A 21 -2.12 3.60 10.92
C ILE A 21 -1.48 2.53 11.80
N VAL A 22 -0.17 2.28 11.63
CA VAL A 22 0.53 1.25 12.40
C VAL A 22 0.56 1.62 13.88
N SER A 23 0.81 2.89 14.23
CA SER A 23 0.81 3.34 15.62
C SER A 23 -0.54 3.09 16.30
N ALA A 24 -1.64 3.44 15.64
CA ALA A 24 -2.98 3.20 16.16
C ALA A 24 -3.28 1.70 16.33
N TYR A 25 -2.78 0.87 15.41
CA TYR A 25 -2.93 -0.58 15.51
C TYR A 25 -2.16 -1.15 16.70
N VAL A 26 -0.89 -0.79 16.88
CA VAL A 26 -0.06 -1.29 17.98
C VAL A 26 -0.55 -0.80 19.35
N GLU A 27 -1.14 0.39 19.43
CA GLU A 27 -1.69 0.93 20.68
C GLU A 27 -2.75 0.01 21.29
N LYS A 28 -3.59 -0.63 20.45
CA LYS A 28 -4.68 -1.50 20.90
C LYS A 28 -4.44 -2.99 20.73
N ASN A 29 -3.29 -3.40 20.18
CA ASN A 29 -3.00 -4.81 19.90
C ASN A 29 -1.64 -5.22 20.46
N ARG A 30 -1.62 -6.31 21.24
CA ARG A 30 -0.36 -6.93 21.68
C ARG A 30 0.22 -7.72 20.53
N LEU A 31 1.42 -7.34 20.10
CA LEU A 31 2.12 -7.97 19.00
C LEU A 31 3.61 -8.14 19.32
N PRO A 32 4.22 -9.27 18.92
CA PRO A 32 5.63 -9.52 19.13
C PRO A 32 6.46 -8.54 18.31
N ALA A 33 7.59 -8.08 18.83
CA ALA A 33 8.46 -7.12 18.15
C ALA A 33 8.88 -7.59 16.73
N SER A 34 9.05 -8.90 16.54
CA SER A 34 9.36 -9.53 15.26
C SER A 34 8.27 -9.37 14.19
N GLY A 35 7.01 -9.14 14.58
CA GLY A 35 5.88 -8.98 13.66
C GLY A 35 5.65 -7.54 13.21
N LEU A 36 6.32 -6.56 13.82
CA LEU A 36 6.09 -5.15 13.53
C LEU A 36 6.53 -4.76 12.10
N SER A 37 7.71 -5.25 11.67
CA SER A 37 8.23 -4.98 10.34
C SER A 37 7.35 -5.53 9.23
N ASP A 38 6.77 -6.72 9.44
CA ASP A 38 5.87 -7.36 8.49
C ASP A 38 4.55 -6.57 8.36
N LEU A 39 3.98 -6.14 9.48
CA LEU A 39 2.79 -5.30 9.51
C LEU A 39 3.00 -3.98 8.75
N ILE A 40 4.13 -3.30 8.99
CA ILE A 40 4.47 -2.05 8.30
C ILE A 40 4.55 -2.29 6.79
N ALA A 41 5.27 -3.32 6.36
CA ALA A 41 5.44 -3.65 4.95
C ALA A 41 4.09 -3.98 4.27
N SER A 42 3.23 -4.72 4.94
CA SER A 42 1.89 -5.05 4.44
C SER A 42 1.01 -3.81 4.29
N VAL A 43 1.00 -2.92 5.28
CA VAL A 43 0.19 -1.69 5.25
C VAL A 43 0.71 -0.75 4.16
N SER A 44 2.02 -0.49 4.10
CA SER A 44 2.60 0.38 3.08
C SER A 44 2.34 -0.16 1.67
N ALA A 45 2.52 -1.47 1.44
CA ALA A 45 2.27 -2.08 0.14
C ALA A 45 0.80 -1.98 -0.26
N SER A 46 -0.12 -2.19 0.68
CA SER A 46 -1.56 -2.08 0.42
C SER A 46 -1.94 -0.66 0.00
N ILE A 47 -1.45 0.36 0.71
CA ILE A 47 -1.74 1.77 0.42
C ILE A 47 -1.09 2.19 -0.90
N SER A 48 0.17 1.81 -1.15
CA SER A 48 0.87 2.09 -2.41
C SER A 48 0.25 1.41 -3.62
N SER A 49 -0.41 0.27 -3.42
CA SER A 49 -1.13 -0.44 -4.47
C SER A 49 -2.52 0.16 -4.78
N LEU A 50 -3.04 1.07 -3.95
CA LEU A 50 -4.34 1.69 -4.20
C LEU A 50 -4.28 2.55 -5.48
N GLY A 51 -5.22 2.31 -6.39
CA GLY A 51 -5.27 3.00 -7.68
C GLY A 51 -4.31 2.45 -8.74
N GLN A 52 -3.48 1.44 -8.41
CA GLN A 52 -2.73 0.70 -9.42
C GLN A 52 -3.60 -0.40 -10.02
N PRO A 53 -3.53 -0.63 -11.35
CA PRO A 53 -4.15 -1.79 -11.96
C PRO A 53 -3.58 -3.08 -11.35
N PRO A 54 -4.39 -4.14 -11.17
CA PRO A 54 -3.87 -5.44 -10.74
C PRO A 54 -2.77 -5.92 -11.67
N ALA A 55 -1.75 -6.58 -11.11
CA ALA A 55 -0.70 -7.20 -11.92
C ALA A 55 -1.33 -8.16 -12.95
N PRO A 56 -0.96 -8.07 -14.24
CA PRO A 56 -1.47 -8.99 -15.26
C PRO A 56 -1.17 -10.44 -14.87
N VAL A 57 -2.16 -11.31 -15.01
CA VAL A 57 -1.95 -12.76 -14.81
C VAL A 57 -0.94 -13.22 -15.86
N ALA A 58 0.13 -13.88 -15.42
CA ALA A 58 1.11 -14.43 -16.35
C ALA A 58 0.42 -15.46 -17.26
N ALA A 59 0.58 -15.29 -18.58
CA ALA A 59 0.01 -16.22 -19.54
C ALA A 59 0.58 -17.63 -19.31
N PRO A 60 -0.25 -18.69 -19.38
CA PRO A 60 0.23 -20.06 -19.29
C PRO A 60 1.31 -20.31 -20.36
N LEU A 61 2.43 -20.90 -19.97
CA LEU A 61 3.47 -21.30 -20.92
C LEU A 61 2.92 -22.43 -21.80
N VAL A 62 2.66 -22.12 -23.08
CA VAL A 62 2.33 -23.16 -24.06
C VAL A 62 3.62 -23.86 -24.50
N PRO A 63 3.66 -25.21 -24.52
CA PRO A 63 4.82 -25.93 -25.04
C PRO A 63 5.12 -25.52 -26.48
N ALA A 64 6.40 -25.31 -26.80
CA ALA A 64 6.83 -25.13 -28.19
C ALA A 64 6.64 -26.45 -28.94
N VAL A 65 5.50 -26.62 -29.59
CA VAL A 65 5.26 -27.78 -30.45
C VAL A 65 6.08 -27.62 -31.73
N ASN A 66 6.98 -28.57 -31.98
CA ASN A 66 7.72 -28.70 -33.24
C ASN A 66 6.90 -29.64 -34.17
N PRO A 67 6.49 -29.21 -35.38
CA PRO A 67 5.74 -30.05 -36.32
C PRO A 67 6.59 -31.18 -36.94
#